data_AF-A0AAD6HM68-F1
#
_entry.id   AF-A0AAD6HM68-F1
#
_cell.length_a   1.000
_cell.length_b   1.000
_cell.length_c   1.000
_cell.angle_alpha   90.00
_cell.angle_beta   90.00
_cell.angle_gamma   90.00
#
_symmetry.space_group_name_H-M   'P 1'
#
loop_
_entity.id
_entity.type
_entity.pdbx_description
1 polymer ?
#
loop_
_entity_poly.entity_id
_entity_poly.type
_entity_poly.pdbx_seq_one_letter_code
_entity_poly.pdbx_strand_id
1 'polypeptide(L)'
;MLGLPHDLPVSNRGEAVAPFIERISRISSEELQYLAADVHKQSGVICQSAESFRETEHAKANSHVSLFEIHDYPSSKQGPTWWSNETTHDFSSRPLAGLKVVDMSRIIAAPAVSRGLAELGASVMRVTSPNLPDIIDLKTETGKQALRDLILEADVVVQDYRPHSLEKYGFGPHDILSMTKNRTKGIIVLRENCYGWYGPWSDRAGWQQISDS
;
A
#
# COMPACT_ATOMS: atom_id res chain seq x y z
N MET A 1 3.00 -20.06 -13.75
CA MET A 1 4.45 -19.97 -13.42
C MET A 1 5.18 -21.27 -13.68
N LEU A 2 4.88 -22.37 -12.98
CA LEU A 2 5.71 -23.59 -13.07
C LEU A 2 5.36 -24.56 -14.21
N GLY A 3 4.26 -24.30 -14.95
CA GLY A 3 3.78 -25.17 -16.03
C GLY A 3 3.16 -26.50 -15.54
N LEU A 4 2.79 -26.56 -14.25
CA LEU A 4 2.12 -27.71 -13.64
C LEU A 4 0.61 -27.66 -13.92
N PRO A 5 -0.07 -28.82 -13.98
CA PRO A 5 -1.52 -28.87 -14.13
C PRO A 5 -2.20 -28.18 -12.95
N HIS A 6 -3.38 -27.59 -13.19
CA HIS A 6 -4.17 -26.93 -12.15
C HIS A 6 -4.69 -27.94 -11.12
N ASP A 7 -5.11 -29.12 -11.60
CA ASP A 7 -5.65 -30.20 -10.79
C ASP A 7 -4.87 -31.49 -11.03
N LEU A 8 -4.56 -32.20 -9.96
CA LEU A 8 -3.90 -33.50 -10.00
C LEU A 8 -4.61 -34.41 -8.98
N PRO A 9 -5.05 -35.63 -9.37
CA PRO A 9 -5.61 -36.56 -8.40
C PRO A 9 -4.50 -37.03 -7.46
N VAL A 10 -4.61 -36.69 -6.18
CA VAL A 10 -3.62 -37.03 -5.15
C VAL A 10 -4.33 -37.54 -3.91
N SER A 11 -3.76 -38.55 -3.26
CA SER A 11 -4.35 -39.21 -2.10
C SER A 11 -3.78 -38.70 -0.77
N ASN A 12 -2.65 -37.98 -0.81
CA ASN A 12 -2.00 -37.41 0.36
C ASN A 12 -1.14 -36.19 0.00
N ARG A 13 -0.66 -35.48 1.04
CA ARG A 13 0.17 -34.27 0.88
C ARG A 13 1.51 -34.54 0.19
N GLY A 14 2.13 -35.70 0.39
CA GLY A 14 3.40 -36.04 -0.25
C GLY A 14 3.28 -36.08 -1.76
N GLU A 15 2.24 -36.77 -2.25
CA GLU A 15 1.88 -36.81 -3.68
C GLU A 15 1.54 -35.42 -4.23
N ALA A 16 0.85 -34.58 -3.45
CA ALA A 16 0.52 -33.21 -3.85
C ALA A 16 1.75 -32.33 -4.06
N VAL A 17 2.78 -32.49 -3.23
CA VAL A 17 3.96 -31.61 -3.23
C VAL A 17 5.08 -32.12 -4.15
N ALA A 18 5.16 -33.43 -4.41
CA ALA A 18 6.23 -34.04 -5.20
C ALA A 18 6.46 -33.39 -6.58
N PRO A 19 5.42 -33.07 -7.39
CA PRO A 19 5.61 -32.40 -8.68
C PRO A 19 6.22 -31.00 -8.56
N PHE A 20 5.88 -30.27 -7.47
CA PHE A 20 6.46 -28.96 -7.21
C PHE A 20 7.93 -29.07 -6.85
N ILE A 21 8.30 -30.03 -5.97
CA ILE A 21 9.70 -30.29 -5.61
C ILE A 21 10.51 -30.64 -6.86
N GLU A 22 10.04 -31.59 -7.66
CA GLU A 22 10.71 -32.00 -8.89
C GLU A 22 10.92 -30.80 -9.83
N ARG A 23 9.87 -30.01 -10.06
CA ARG A 23 9.94 -28.87 -10.97
C ARG A 23 10.86 -27.77 -10.45
N ILE A 24 10.73 -27.39 -9.18
CA ILE A 24 11.52 -26.31 -8.56
C ILE A 24 12.99 -26.73 -8.43
N SER A 25 13.30 -28.01 -8.19
CA SER A 25 14.68 -28.50 -8.08
C SER A 25 15.52 -28.30 -9.35
N ARG A 26 14.86 -28.03 -10.50
CA ARG A 26 15.49 -27.81 -11.81
C ARG A 26 15.60 -26.32 -12.17
N ILE A 27 15.22 -25.41 -11.29
CA ILE A 27 15.15 -23.96 -11.53
C ILE A 27 16.05 -23.28 -10.48
N SER A 28 16.94 -22.39 -10.90
CA SER A 28 17.76 -21.62 -9.96
C SER A 28 16.90 -20.61 -9.20
N SER A 29 17.39 -20.13 -8.06
CA SER A 29 16.68 -19.12 -7.27
C SER A 29 16.49 -17.80 -8.04
N GLU A 30 17.46 -17.46 -8.88
CA GLU A 30 17.50 -16.31 -9.76
C GLU A 30 16.46 -16.43 -10.87
N GLU A 31 16.38 -17.59 -11.52
CA GLU A 31 15.36 -17.85 -12.54
C GLU A 31 13.96 -17.85 -11.91
N LEU A 32 13.80 -18.45 -10.73
CA LEU A 32 12.52 -18.49 -10.02
C LEU A 32 12.05 -17.09 -9.63
N GLN A 33 12.96 -16.25 -9.11
CA GLN A 33 12.66 -14.85 -8.79
C GLN A 33 12.28 -14.07 -10.05
N TYR A 34 13.03 -14.21 -11.15
CA TYR A 34 12.73 -13.55 -12.41
C TYR A 34 11.35 -13.96 -12.96
N LEU A 35 11.04 -15.25 -12.97
CA LEU A 35 9.74 -15.76 -13.39
C LEU A 35 8.61 -15.23 -12.51
N ALA A 36 8.79 -15.20 -11.19
CA ALA A 36 7.79 -14.70 -10.26
C ALA A 36 7.58 -13.20 -10.40
N ALA A 37 8.61 -12.41 -10.15
CA ALA A 37 8.53 -10.96 -10.01
C ALA A 37 8.40 -10.25 -11.36
N ASP A 38 9.20 -10.64 -12.35
CA ASP A 38 9.37 -9.87 -13.58
C ASP A 38 8.45 -10.36 -14.70
N VAL A 39 8.20 -11.68 -14.80
CA VAL A 39 7.31 -12.28 -15.82
C VAL A 39 5.86 -12.35 -15.35
N HIS A 40 5.60 -12.97 -14.20
CA HIS A 40 4.23 -13.23 -13.73
C HIS A 40 3.67 -12.18 -12.75
N LYS A 41 4.48 -11.17 -12.38
CA LYS A 41 4.13 -10.09 -11.44
C LYS A 41 3.56 -10.60 -10.11
N GLN A 42 4.06 -11.75 -9.66
CA GLN A 42 3.79 -12.39 -8.37
C GLN A 42 4.83 -11.98 -7.34
N SER A 43 4.48 -12.08 -6.06
CA SER A 43 5.44 -11.87 -4.98
C SER A 43 6.44 -13.03 -4.94
N GLY A 44 7.73 -12.71 -4.89
CA GLY A 44 8.80 -13.69 -4.78
C GLY A 44 10.16 -13.01 -4.78
N VAL A 45 11.01 -13.38 -3.82
CA VAL A 45 12.39 -12.90 -3.70
C VAL A 45 13.28 -14.07 -3.28
N ILE A 46 14.55 -14.01 -3.65
CA ILE A 46 15.57 -14.88 -3.08
C ILE A 46 15.70 -14.51 -1.60
N CYS A 47 15.66 -15.52 -0.71
CA CYS A 47 16.00 -15.30 0.69
C CYS A 47 17.50 -14.99 0.79
N GLN A 48 17.83 -13.74 1.08
CA GLN A 48 19.19 -13.22 1.14
C GLN A 48 19.65 -13.16 2.60
N SER A 49 20.94 -13.36 2.86
CA SER A 49 21.49 -12.94 4.15
C SER A 49 21.42 -11.42 4.26
N ALA A 50 21.37 -10.87 5.49
CA ALA A 50 21.36 -9.43 5.69
C ALA A 50 22.60 -8.72 5.10
N GLU A 51 23.74 -9.41 4.99
CA GLU A 51 24.95 -8.90 4.32
C GLU A 51 24.76 -8.87 2.80
N SER A 52 24.37 -9.99 2.20
CA SER A 52 24.13 -10.10 0.75
C SER A 52 23.04 -9.13 0.28
N PHE A 53 21.96 -8.99 1.06
CA PHE A 53 20.90 -8.02 0.76
C PHE A 53 21.45 -6.59 0.70
N ARG A 54 22.26 -6.17 1.68
CA ARG A 54 22.88 -4.83 1.72
C ARG A 54 23.77 -4.54 0.51
N GLU A 55 24.31 -5.57 -0.13
CA GLU A 55 25.13 -5.42 -1.34
C GLU A 55 24.30 -5.24 -2.61
N THR A 56 23.01 -5.56 -2.59
CA THR A 56 22.12 -5.39 -3.75
C THR A 56 21.96 -3.92 -4.15
N GLU A 57 21.71 -3.67 -5.44
CA GLU A 57 21.40 -2.33 -5.94
C GLU A 57 20.16 -1.73 -5.25
N HIS A 58 19.19 -2.58 -4.91
CA HIS A 58 17.96 -2.15 -4.26
C HIS A 58 18.18 -1.69 -2.82
N ALA A 59 18.93 -2.46 -2.01
CA ALA A 59 19.26 -2.05 -0.65
C ALA A 59 20.13 -0.79 -0.64
N LYS A 60 21.11 -0.68 -1.55
CA LYS A 60 21.94 0.52 -1.70
C LYS A 60 21.09 1.74 -2.04
N ALA A 61 20.14 1.61 -2.97
CA ALA A 61 19.23 2.69 -3.33
C ALA A 61 18.37 3.18 -2.16
N ASN A 62 17.95 2.29 -1.26
CA ASN A 62 17.15 2.63 -0.09
C ASN A 62 17.98 2.92 1.18
N SER A 63 19.31 2.81 1.14
CA SER A 63 20.17 2.92 2.33
C SER A 63 20.12 4.27 3.06
N HIS A 64 19.62 5.30 2.39
CA HIS A 64 19.43 6.64 2.95
C HIS A 64 18.06 6.82 3.63
N VAL A 65 17.12 5.90 3.39
CA VAL A 65 15.76 5.92 3.91
C VAL A 65 15.78 5.37 5.34
N SER A 66 15.20 6.13 6.28
CA SER A 66 15.00 5.66 7.66
C SER A 66 13.71 4.83 7.76
N LEU A 67 13.03 4.82 8.90
CA LEU A 67 11.73 4.14 9.04
C LEU A 67 10.68 4.68 8.06
N PHE A 68 10.76 5.96 7.72
CA PHE A 68 9.88 6.64 6.78
C PHE A 68 10.55 7.92 6.26
N GLU A 69 9.98 8.49 5.20
CA GLU A 69 10.33 9.80 4.66
C GLU A 69 9.14 10.76 4.78
N ILE A 70 9.44 12.04 4.99
CA ILE A 70 8.47 13.13 4.91
C ILE A 70 8.86 13.99 3.72
N HIS A 71 7.91 14.21 2.83
CA HIS A 71 8.06 15.13 1.70
C HIS A 71 7.12 16.31 1.90
N ASP A 72 7.70 17.49 2.15
CA ASP A 72 6.93 18.72 2.32
C ASP A 72 6.54 19.32 0.98
N TYR A 73 5.26 19.69 0.85
CA TYR A 73 4.71 20.40 -0.30
C TYR A 73 4.18 21.77 0.17
N PRO A 74 5.05 22.80 0.27
CA PRO A 74 4.69 24.07 0.87
C PRO A 74 3.62 24.81 0.05
N SER A 75 2.68 25.44 0.74
CA SER A 75 1.60 26.22 0.15
C SER A 75 1.35 27.46 1.00
N SER A 76 1.32 28.65 0.37
CA SER A 76 1.02 29.90 1.07
C SER A 76 -0.43 30.00 1.54
N LYS A 77 -1.32 29.13 1.03
CA LYS A 77 -2.74 29.08 1.39
C LYS A 77 -3.05 28.07 2.50
N GLN A 78 -2.15 27.11 2.74
CA GLN A 78 -2.38 25.98 3.63
C GLN A 78 -1.35 25.99 4.75
N GLY A 79 -1.58 26.84 5.75
CA GLY A 79 -0.76 26.88 6.96
C GLY A 79 -1.03 25.69 7.90
N PRO A 80 -0.13 25.42 8.84
CA PRO A 80 -0.38 24.47 9.93
C PRO A 80 -1.64 24.88 10.70
N THR A 81 -2.59 23.94 10.85
CA THR A 81 -3.85 24.19 11.54
C THR A 81 -4.39 22.89 12.15
N TRP A 82 -5.18 23.03 13.21
CA TRP A 82 -5.92 21.92 13.81
C TRP A 82 -7.12 21.53 12.92
N TRP A 83 -7.55 20.27 13.00
CA TRP A 83 -8.87 19.87 12.48
C TRP A 83 -9.99 20.52 13.31
N SER A 84 -11.17 20.63 12.72
CA SER A 84 -12.33 21.14 13.44
C SER A 84 -12.74 20.15 14.53
N ASN A 85 -13.06 20.65 15.72
CA ASN A 85 -13.64 19.85 16.81
C ASN A 85 -15.14 19.56 16.58
N GLU A 86 -15.62 19.64 15.34
CA GLU A 86 -17.02 19.32 14.98
C GLU A 86 -17.21 17.81 14.91
N THR A 87 -16.96 17.12 16.03
CA THR A 87 -17.34 15.72 16.19
C THR A 87 -18.74 15.62 16.78
N THR A 88 -19.59 14.83 16.14
CA THR A 88 -20.94 14.47 16.58
C THR A 88 -20.96 13.40 17.69
N HIS A 89 -19.79 13.00 18.22
CA HIS A 89 -19.66 11.90 19.17
C HIS A 89 -18.93 12.35 20.45
N ASP A 90 -19.28 11.72 21.57
CA ASP A 90 -18.78 11.94 22.94
C ASP A 90 -17.27 11.64 23.14
N PHE A 91 -16.53 11.48 22.04
CA PHE A 91 -15.09 11.23 22.02
C PHE A 91 -14.25 12.50 22.01
N SER A 92 -14.83 13.67 22.30
CA SER A 92 -14.16 14.99 22.26
C SER A 92 -12.88 15.08 23.12
N SER A 93 -12.67 14.15 24.06
CA SER A 93 -11.47 14.06 24.90
C SER A 93 -10.33 13.24 24.29
N ARG A 94 -10.52 12.57 23.15
CA ARG A 94 -9.48 11.76 22.50
C ARG A 94 -8.55 12.63 21.65
N PRO A 95 -7.24 12.32 21.57
CA PRO A 95 -6.25 13.20 20.98
C PRO A 95 -6.44 13.44 19.47
N LEU A 96 -7.08 12.54 18.74
CA LEU A 96 -7.39 12.69 17.31
C LEU A 96 -8.89 12.90 17.03
N ALA A 97 -9.68 13.26 18.04
CA ALA A 97 -11.10 13.55 17.86
C ALA A 97 -11.30 14.65 16.81
N GLY A 98 -12.03 14.34 15.74
CA GLY A 98 -12.32 15.27 14.63
C GLY A 98 -11.40 15.13 13.42
N LEU A 99 -10.30 14.39 13.54
CA LEU A 99 -9.44 14.08 12.40
C LEU A 99 -10.20 13.15 11.42
N LYS A 100 -10.32 13.55 10.16
CA LYS A 100 -10.96 12.73 9.11
C LYS A 100 -9.90 11.99 8.28
N VAL A 101 -10.02 10.67 8.19
CA VAL A 101 -9.10 9.80 7.45
C VAL A 101 -9.85 9.04 6.38
N VAL A 102 -9.34 9.08 5.15
CA VAL A 102 -9.77 8.20 4.06
C VAL A 102 -8.71 7.12 3.86
N ASP A 103 -9.09 5.87 4.07
CA ASP A 103 -8.20 4.72 3.96
C ASP A 103 -8.56 3.88 2.73
N MET A 104 -7.67 3.87 1.73
CA MET A 104 -7.82 3.09 0.51
C MET A 104 -7.04 1.76 0.54
N SER A 105 -6.38 1.48 1.67
CA SER A 105 -5.42 0.39 1.80
C SER A 105 -6.06 -0.98 2.01
N ARG A 106 -5.24 -2.03 1.95
CA ARG A 106 -5.67 -3.42 2.06
C ARG A 106 -4.83 -4.21 3.06
N ILE A 107 -5.36 -5.37 3.42
CA ILE A 107 -4.64 -6.40 4.17
C ILE A 107 -4.31 -5.97 5.61
N ILE A 108 -3.06 -5.62 5.94
CA ILE A 108 -2.60 -5.54 7.34
C ILE A 108 -1.82 -4.24 7.65
N ALA A 109 -0.73 -3.95 6.94
CA ALA A 109 0.23 -2.91 7.34
C ALA A 109 -0.40 -1.52 7.42
N ALA A 110 -0.93 -1.00 6.31
CA ALA A 110 -1.61 0.29 6.30
C ALA A 110 -2.96 0.30 7.05
N PRO A 111 -3.81 -0.76 7.01
CA PRO A 111 -5.01 -0.82 7.87
C PRO A 111 -4.71 -0.77 9.37
N ALA A 112 -3.55 -1.28 9.82
CA ALA A 112 -3.13 -1.18 11.22
C ALA A 112 -2.85 0.28 11.62
N VAL A 113 -2.31 1.10 10.71
CA VAL A 113 -2.14 2.54 10.91
C VAL A 113 -3.50 3.21 11.10
N SER A 114 -4.43 3.01 10.17
CA SER A 114 -5.76 3.61 10.23
C SER A 114 -6.55 3.16 11.47
N ARG A 115 -6.39 1.89 11.87
CA ARG A 115 -6.96 1.38 13.13
C ARG A 115 -6.40 2.13 14.33
N GLY A 116 -5.08 2.33 14.41
CA GLY A 116 -4.46 3.10 15.48
C GLY A 116 -4.99 4.55 15.54
N LEU A 117 -5.18 5.19 14.38
CA LEU A 117 -5.79 6.52 14.31
C LEU A 117 -7.23 6.53 14.86
N ALA A 118 -8.04 5.52 14.50
CA ALA A 118 -9.41 5.38 15.02
C ALA A 118 -9.45 5.14 16.53
N GLU A 119 -8.55 4.30 17.06
CA GLU A 119 -8.42 4.06 18.50
C GLU A 119 -8.12 5.37 19.26
N LEU A 120 -7.33 6.26 18.66
CA LEU A 120 -7.03 7.60 19.15
C LEU A 120 -8.13 8.66 18.86
N GLY A 121 -9.25 8.28 18.27
CA GLY A 121 -10.44 9.13 18.09
C GLY A 121 -10.68 9.70 16.69
N ALA A 122 -9.85 9.36 15.71
CA ALA A 122 -10.08 9.78 14.33
C ALA A 122 -11.32 9.12 13.72
N SER A 123 -12.02 9.84 12.84
CA SER A 123 -13.07 9.29 11.99
C SER A 123 -12.44 8.69 10.74
N VAL A 124 -12.49 7.36 10.61
CA VAL A 124 -11.84 6.62 9.52
C VAL A 124 -12.90 6.06 8.59
N MET A 125 -12.88 6.52 7.33
CA MET A 125 -13.67 5.96 6.24
C MET A 125 -12.77 5.04 5.40
N ARG A 126 -13.03 3.74 5.46
CA ARG A 126 -12.33 2.76 4.63
C ARG A 126 -13.05 2.61 3.30
N VAL A 127 -12.30 2.73 2.20
CA VAL A 127 -12.79 2.63 0.82
C VAL A 127 -12.26 1.36 0.20
N THR A 128 -13.16 0.51 -0.30
CA THR A 128 -12.79 -0.76 -0.94
C THR A 128 -13.45 -0.94 -2.30
N SER A 129 -13.03 -1.99 -3.03
CA SER A 129 -13.56 -2.30 -4.35
C SER A 129 -14.95 -2.95 -4.29
N PRO A 130 -15.77 -2.92 -5.36
CA PRO A 130 -17.15 -3.45 -5.37
C PRO A 130 -17.35 -4.90 -4.93
N ASN A 131 -16.29 -5.71 -4.99
CA ASN A 131 -16.32 -7.11 -4.54
C ASN A 131 -16.04 -7.26 -3.03
N LEU A 132 -16.01 -6.16 -2.29
CA LEU A 132 -15.71 -6.06 -0.85
C LEU A 132 -16.66 -5.01 -0.20
N PRO A 133 -16.88 -5.06 1.13
CA PRO A 133 -17.72 -4.08 1.84
C PRO A 133 -17.11 -2.67 1.84
N ASP A 134 -17.94 -1.62 1.87
CA ASP A 134 -17.59 -0.18 1.76
C ASP A 134 -17.11 0.23 0.34
N ILE A 135 -18.08 0.46 -0.56
CA ILE A 135 -17.94 0.29 -2.02
C ILE A 135 -17.61 1.60 -2.77
N ILE A 136 -16.48 1.63 -3.49
CA ILE A 136 -16.22 2.61 -4.57
C ILE A 136 -15.53 1.93 -5.77
N ASP A 137 -16.13 2.03 -6.97
CA ASP A 137 -15.49 1.59 -8.23
C ASP A 137 -14.78 2.74 -8.96
N LEU A 138 -13.45 2.78 -8.85
CA LEU A 138 -12.61 3.78 -9.52
C LEU A 138 -12.56 3.63 -11.05
N LYS A 139 -13.14 2.57 -11.62
CA LYS A 139 -13.32 2.45 -13.08
C LYS A 139 -14.52 3.25 -13.59
N THR A 140 -15.39 3.72 -12.70
CA THR A 140 -16.57 4.52 -13.03
C THR A 140 -16.36 5.97 -12.64
N GLU A 141 -16.88 6.91 -13.42
CA GLU A 141 -16.80 8.33 -13.06
C GLU A 141 -17.55 8.64 -11.76
N THR A 142 -18.66 7.95 -11.49
CA THR A 142 -19.38 8.06 -10.22
C THR A 142 -18.52 7.65 -9.03
N GLY A 143 -17.80 6.53 -9.13
CA GLY A 143 -16.91 6.10 -8.05
C GLY A 143 -15.71 7.03 -7.87
N LYS A 144 -15.11 7.50 -8.98
CA LYS A 144 -14.06 8.53 -8.90
C LYS A 144 -14.58 9.81 -8.23
N GLN A 145 -15.78 10.26 -8.58
CA GLN A 145 -16.37 11.45 -7.98
C GLN A 145 -16.62 11.25 -6.47
N ALA A 146 -17.17 10.10 -6.08
CA ALA A 146 -17.40 9.79 -4.67
C ALA A 146 -16.10 9.80 -3.85
N LEU A 147 -15.01 9.20 -4.37
CA LEU A 147 -13.72 9.24 -3.69
C LEU A 147 -13.14 10.66 -3.64
N ARG A 148 -13.29 11.44 -4.72
CA ARG A 148 -12.85 12.84 -4.76
C ARG A 148 -13.54 13.65 -3.66
N ASP A 149 -14.84 13.48 -3.50
CA ASP A 149 -15.62 14.20 -2.48
C ASP A 149 -15.16 13.82 -1.06
N LEU A 150 -14.89 12.54 -0.81
CA LEU A 150 -14.32 12.09 0.47
C LEU A 150 -12.93 12.70 0.73
N ILE A 151 -12.03 12.72 -0.26
CA ILE A 151 -10.68 13.26 -0.13
C ILE A 151 -10.70 14.78 0.10
N LEU A 152 -11.64 15.51 -0.53
CA LEU A 152 -11.77 16.94 -0.35
C LEU A 152 -12.13 17.33 1.09
N GLU A 153 -12.80 16.45 1.83
CA GLU A 153 -13.09 16.61 3.25
C GLU A 153 -12.06 15.98 4.19
N ALA A 154 -11.21 15.08 3.70
CA ALA A 154 -10.25 14.36 4.52
C ALA A 154 -9.07 15.25 4.95
N ASP A 155 -8.47 14.89 6.09
CA ASP A 155 -7.21 15.44 6.58
C ASP A 155 -6.03 14.53 6.24
N VAL A 156 -6.28 13.22 6.20
CA VAL A 156 -5.30 12.19 5.90
C VAL A 156 -5.87 11.24 4.85
N VAL A 157 -5.07 10.91 3.84
CA VAL A 157 -5.34 9.82 2.90
C VAL A 157 -4.26 8.76 3.09
N VAL A 158 -4.68 7.51 3.28
CA VAL A 158 -3.81 6.34 3.46
C VAL A 158 -3.92 5.46 2.22
N GLN A 159 -2.78 5.09 1.62
CA GLN A 159 -2.70 4.18 0.49
C GLN A 159 -1.49 3.23 0.62
N ASP A 160 -1.67 1.98 0.18
CA ASP A 160 -0.62 0.93 0.18
C ASP A 160 -0.37 0.33 -1.22
N TYR A 161 -0.87 1.00 -2.26
CA TYR A 161 -0.70 0.53 -3.63
C TYR A 161 0.73 0.73 -4.09
N ARG A 162 1.16 -0.15 -5.01
CA ARG A 162 2.45 -0.02 -5.71
C ARG A 162 2.57 1.37 -6.36
N PRO A 163 3.80 1.89 -6.51
CA PRO A 163 4.05 3.16 -7.19
C PRO A 163 3.24 3.29 -8.49
N HIS A 164 2.73 4.48 -8.76
CA HIS A 164 1.95 4.84 -9.96
C HIS A 164 0.59 4.15 -10.15
N SER A 165 0.22 3.19 -9.29
CA SER A 165 -0.99 2.38 -9.49
C SER A 165 -2.29 3.19 -9.47
N LEU A 166 -2.34 4.26 -8.67
CA LEU A 166 -3.52 5.12 -8.54
C LEU A 166 -3.49 6.36 -9.44
N GLU A 167 -2.35 6.68 -10.07
CA GLU A 167 -2.21 7.84 -10.97
C GLU A 167 -3.12 7.69 -12.21
N LYS A 168 -3.23 6.48 -12.75
CA LYS A 168 -4.16 6.18 -13.87
C LYS A 168 -5.64 6.42 -13.55
N TYR A 169 -5.98 6.55 -12.27
CA TYR A 169 -7.34 6.88 -11.81
C TYR A 169 -7.46 8.34 -11.33
N GLY A 170 -6.36 9.11 -11.32
CA GLY A 170 -6.33 10.49 -10.82
C GLY A 170 -6.30 10.60 -9.29
N PHE A 171 -5.75 9.59 -8.62
CA PHE A 171 -5.59 9.54 -7.16
C PHE A 171 -4.16 9.21 -6.73
N GLY A 172 -3.18 9.55 -7.58
CA GLY A 172 -1.78 9.58 -7.14
C GLY A 172 -1.56 10.68 -6.09
N PRO A 173 -0.41 10.67 -5.39
CA PRO A 173 -0.10 11.68 -4.38
C PRO A 173 -0.16 13.11 -4.94
N HIS A 174 0.39 13.34 -6.14
CA HIS A 174 0.33 14.64 -6.80
C HIS A 174 -1.09 15.04 -7.20
N ASP A 175 -1.94 14.09 -7.61
CA ASP A 175 -3.34 14.37 -7.93
C ASP A 175 -4.10 14.82 -6.67
N ILE A 176 -3.86 14.16 -5.54
CA ILE A 176 -4.47 14.48 -4.24
C ILE A 176 -4.02 15.87 -3.76
N LEU A 177 -2.72 16.16 -3.83
CA LEU A 177 -2.19 17.48 -3.50
C LEU A 177 -2.78 18.56 -4.42
N SER A 178 -2.89 18.28 -5.72
CA SER A 178 -3.44 19.22 -6.70
C SER A 178 -4.93 19.48 -6.49
N MET A 179 -5.73 18.46 -6.17
CA MET A 179 -7.17 18.64 -5.94
C MET A 179 -7.47 19.40 -4.65
N THR A 180 -6.58 19.32 -3.65
CA THR A 180 -6.75 19.96 -2.35
C THR A 180 -6.08 21.34 -2.24
N LYS A 181 -5.26 21.75 -3.21
CA LYS A 181 -4.43 22.97 -3.18
C LYS A 181 -5.15 24.30 -2.87
N ASN A 182 -6.46 24.37 -3.11
CA ASN A 182 -7.26 25.58 -2.89
C ASN A 182 -7.96 25.59 -1.52
N ARG A 183 -7.82 24.54 -0.71
CA ARG A 183 -8.29 24.50 0.67
C ARG A 183 -7.46 25.46 1.53
N THR A 184 -8.02 25.90 2.65
CA THR A 184 -7.32 26.65 3.70
C THR A 184 -6.46 25.75 4.59
N LYS A 185 -6.78 24.44 4.62
CA LYS A 185 -6.07 23.40 5.35
C LYS A 185 -5.32 22.48 4.39
N GLY A 186 -4.13 22.04 4.81
CA GLY A 186 -3.32 21.04 4.11
C GLY A 186 -3.90 19.63 4.17
N ILE A 187 -3.24 18.69 3.50
CA ILE A 187 -3.58 17.27 3.52
C ILE A 187 -2.32 16.43 3.75
N ILE A 188 -2.43 15.33 4.48
CA ILE A 188 -1.38 14.33 4.62
C ILE A 188 -1.69 13.16 3.69
N VAL A 189 -0.74 12.78 2.84
CA VAL A 189 -0.84 11.58 2.00
C VAL A 189 0.16 10.56 2.50
N LEU A 190 -0.31 9.59 3.27
CA LEU A 190 0.49 8.48 3.76
C LEU A 190 0.53 7.38 2.70
N ARG A 191 1.75 6.98 2.34
CA ARG A 191 1.99 5.89 1.40
C ARG A 191 2.85 4.81 2.05
N GLU A 192 2.45 3.57 1.87
CA GLU A 192 3.17 2.39 2.33
C GLU A 192 3.35 1.42 1.16
N ASN A 193 4.47 0.72 1.08
CA ASN A 193 4.66 -0.40 0.16
C ASN A 193 5.81 -1.30 0.63
N CYS A 194 5.92 -2.50 0.07
CA CYS A 194 6.85 -3.53 0.51
C CYS A 194 8.35 -3.24 0.24
N TYR A 195 8.69 -2.55 -0.86
CA TYR A 195 10.07 -2.39 -1.33
C TYR A 195 10.59 -0.94 -1.22
N GLY A 196 9.80 -0.02 -0.67
CA GLY A 196 10.12 1.40 -0.66
C GLY A 196 9.96 2.06 -2.04
N TRP A 197 10.52 3.26 -2.18
CA TRP A 197 10.30 4.12 -3.35
C TRP A 197 11.49 4.17 -4.30
N TYR A 198 12.59 3.47 -3.98
CA TYR A 198 13.85 3.55 -4.72
C TYR A 198 14.35 2.18 -5.16
N GLY A 199 15.23 2.20 -6.17
CA GLY A 199 15.91 1.03 -6.68
C GLY A 199 15.05 0.13 -7.56
N PRO A 200 15.63 -0.94 -8.12
CA PRO A 200 15.02 -1.73 -9.19
C PRO A 200 13.79 -2.54 -8.78
N TRP A 201 13.48 -2.66 -7.49
CA TRP A 201 12.38 -3.50 -6.99
C TRP A 201 11.15 -2.69 -6.55
N SER A 202 11.15 -1.36 -6.67
CA SER A 202 10.05 -0.48 -6.21
C SER A 202 8.68 -0.84 -6.78
N ASP A 203 8.62 -1.37 -7.99
CA ASP A 203 7.36 -1.74 -8.67
C ASP A 203 6.96 -3.22 -8.46
N ARG A 204 7.75 -3.99 -7.70
CA ARG A 204 7.51 -5.42 -7.49
C ARG A 204 6.35 -5.65 -6.52
N ALA A 205 5.73 -6.82 -6.66
CA ALA A 205 4.76 -7.32 -5.72
C ALA A 205 5.46 -7.83 -4.45
N GLY A 206 4.93 -7.47 -3.28
CA GLY A 206 5.48 -7.91 -2.01
C GLY A 206 4.42 -8.01 -0.92
N TRP A 207 4.69 -8.85 0.07
CA TRP A 207 3.87 -9.09 1.26
C TRP A 207 4.82 -9.24 2.45
N GLN A 208 4.26 -9.37 3.66
CA GLN A 208 5.06 -9.52 4.88
C GLN A 208 6.13 -10.62 4.76
N GLN A 209 5.84 -11.78 4.16
CA GLN A 209 6.82 -12.87 4.03
C GLN A 209 8.07 -12.49 3.21
N ILE A 210 7.96 -11.48 2.33
CA ILE A 210 9.09 -10.93 1.56
C ILE A 210 9.90 -9.96 2.42
N SER A 211 9.24 -9.22 3.31
CA SER A 211 9.93 -8.33 4.25
C SER A 211 10.64 -9.10 5.36
N ASP A 212 10.14 -10.29 5.71
CA ASP A 212 10.68 -11.14 6.78
C ASP A 212 11.79 -12.10 6.30
N SER A 213 11.99 -12.23 4.97
CA SER A 213 12.92 -13.18 4.34
C SER A 213 14.34 -12.66 4.19
#